data_AF-A0A8H5GUB6-F1
#
_entry.id   AF-A0A8H5GUB6-F1
#
_cell.length_a   1.000
_cell.length_b   1.000
_cell.length_c   1.000
_cell.angle_alpha   90.00
_cell.angle_beta   90.00
_cell.angle_gamma   90.00
#
_symmetry.space_group_name_H-M   'P 1'
#
loop_
_entity.id
_entity.type
_entity.pdbx_description
1 polymer ?
#
loop_
_entity_poly.entity_id
_entity_poly.type
_entity_poly.pdbx_seq_one_letter_code
_entity_poly.pdbx_strand_id
1 'polypeptide(L)'
;MLTVFRLVSLAAIAVFLVDGKIATPASKGQPNEVVDVDTTGATTDTDSIVSTASQVDQKAGANTDAPPDLPPPVVSLTALDGDLVNTTVQDVTASSSNGRRSISLAKRLTAGYEQVFAGTGTGPNDRDGSIEGTAYLTYTVVDNSTYSVDKCLEFCDRVDGCVFVNLYYEFNNFLLDFVFSEKSNLKCAAYADVHTAAEKTNRGGQQLEEPPAGLTYIQQSSGYAAKSLVDPDTPEGYELVFGPTNGANNAPGYMGFAFLDRYDVQACADLCNSRGADSQGGGCQYFNIWRAVVNGNPTTYTCSMYYLVADESTAVNTGQGDLKVTQSRGYARKNLLPDGGFEGYNDCNDFCFTSGYENWKGLGAGIQDATIFHYVVYSHTGHGVGLLGSADANDDLPGTLTPSNPLQTEAGKTYSIQFFLNSDFSGPDLEKNATVEVRVSGTTLDTISPGFSHWTFHQYTFTAQGNDVLEFHGGSAPAWLFIDDVNVFQA
;
A
#
# COMPACT_ATOMS: atom_id res chain seq x y z
N MET A 1 -6.11 46.48 -19.32
CA MET A 1 -5.93 45.60 -20.49
C MET A 1 -4.46 45.59 -20.84
N LEU A 2 -3.71 44.62 -20.34
CA LEU A 2 -2.30 44.40 -20.68
C LEU A 2 -2.15 42.90 -20.92
N THR A 3 -2.09 42.55 -22.19
CA THR A 3 -1.99 41.20 -22.72
C THR A 3 -0.53 40.75 -22.61
N VAL A 4 -0.26 39.76 -21.77
CA VAL A 4 1.05 39.11 -21.67
C VAL A 4 1.12 38.03 -22.75
N PHE A 5 1.96 38.24 -23.75
CA PHE A 5 2.34 37.21 -24.72
C PHE A 5 3.24 36.18 -24.02
N ARG A 6 2.77 34.93 -23.90
CA ARG A 6 3.64 33.78 -23.62
C ARG A 6 4.44 33.49 -24.90
N LEU A 7 5.75 33.69 -24.84
CA LEU A 7 6.68 33.10 -25.81
C LEU A 7 6.69 31.58 -25.58
N VAL A 8 6.20 30.83 -26.57
CA VAL A 8 6.44 29.40 -26.68
C VAL A 8 7.78 29.24 -27.38
N SER A 9 8.80 28.79 -26.65
CA SER A 9 10.09 28.40 -27.23
C SER A 9 9.92 27.05 -27.91
N LEU A 10 9.73 27.03 -29.24
CA LEU A 10 9.94 25.82 -30.05
C LEU A 10 11.45 25.57 -30.12
N ALA A 11 11.97 24.68 -29.27
CA ALA A 11 13.25 24.03 -29.53
C ALA A 11 13.00 22.94 -30.57
N ALA A 12 13.31 23.21 -31.84
CA ALA A 12 13.36 22.18 -32.86
C ALA A 12 14.59 21.31 -32.60
N ILE A 13 14.40 20.14 -32.00
CA ILE A 13 15.45 19.11 -31.90
C ILE A 13 15.71 18.63 -33.33
N ALA A 14 16.90 18.95 -33.84
CA ALA A 14 17.33 18.49 -35.14
C ALA A 14 17.65 16.98 -35.04
N VAL A 15 16.78 16.15 -35.63
CA VAL A 15 17.17 14.78 -36.01
C VAL A 15 18.37 14.95 -36.94
N PHE A 16 19.57 14.57 -36.48
CA PHE A 16 20.78 14.59 -37.30
C PHE A 16 20.67 13.50 -38.37
N LEU A 17 19.94 13.79 -39.45
CA LEU A 17 19.96 12.99 -40.67
C LEU A 17 21.33 13.18 -41.33
N VAL A 18 22.29 12.34 -40.97
CA VAL A 18 23.50 12.17 -41.76
C VAL A 18 23.11 11.28 -42.95
N ASP A 19 22.98 11.89 -44.14
CA ASP A 19 22.63 11.21 -45.40
C ASP A 19 21.26 10.49 -45.46
N GLY A 20 20.29 10.89 -44.63
CA GLY A 20 18.96 10.26 -44.62
C GLY A 20 18.92 8.87 -43.97
N LYS A 21 20.00 8.48 -43.27
CA LYS A 21 20.05 7.27 -42.45
C LYS A 21 19.82 7.63 -40.98
N ILE A 22 19.06 6.80 -40.29
CA ILE A 22 18.83 6.94 -38.85
C ILE A 22 20.12 6.53 -38.13
N ALA A 23 20.57 7.38 -37.20
CA ALA A 23 21.65 7.02 -36.30
C ALA A 23 21.12 5.91 -35.37
N THR A 24 21.77 4.75 -35.38
CA THR A 24 21.34 3.59 -34.60
C THR A 24 21.58 3.81 -33.10
N PRO A 25 20.92 3.04 -32.21
CA PRO A 25 21.20 3.10 -30.77
C PRO A 25 22.69 2.90 -30.44
N ALA A 26 23.37 1.93 -31.07
CA ALA A 26 24.81 1.71 -30.87
C ALA A 26 25.70 2.88 -31.33
N SER A 27 25.19 3.74 -32.22
CA SER A 27 25.86 4.96 -32.70
C SER A 27 25.43 6.23 -31.96
N LYS A 28 24.84 6.11 -30.76
CA LYS A 28 24.29 7.23 -29.97
C LYS A 28 23.20 8.03 -30.71
N GLY A 29 22.39 7.37 -31.56
CA GLY A 29 21.15 7.97 -32.06
C GLY A 29 20.28 8.43 -30.90
N GLN A 30 19.40 9.41 -31.10
CA GLN A 30 18.62 9.99 -30.00
C GLN A 30 17.15 9.61 -30.19
N PRO A 31 16.42 9.27 -29.11
CA PRO A 31 14.97 9.21 -29.17
C PRO A 31 14.41 10.58 -29.56
N ASN A 32 13.17 10.60 -30.04
CA ASN A 32 12.52 11.84 -30.46
C ASN A 32 12.32 12.81 -29.30
N GLU A 33 12.04 12.29 -28.11
CA GLU A 33 11.93 13.08 -26.88
C GLU A 33 12.75 12.44 -25.76
N VAL A 34 13.43 13.26 -24.98
CA VAL A 34 14.10 12.84 -23.75
C VAL A 34 13.25 13.36 -22.61
N VAL A 35 12.50 12.46 -21.96
CA VAL A 35 11.63 12.80 -20.84
C VAL A 35 12.33 12.36 -19.56
N ASP A 36 12.76 13.34 -18.77
CA ASP A 36 13.23 13.08 -17.40
C ASP A 36 12.02 12.78 -16.51
N VAL A 37 12.05 11.65 -15.80
CA VAL A 37 11.03 11.32 -14.79
C VAL A 37 11.06 12.36 -13.67
N ASP A 38 10.01 13.16 -13.56
CA ASP A 38 9.88 14.15 -12.48
C ASP A 38 9.51 13.47 -11.16
N THR A 39 10.53 13.10 -10.40
CA THR A 39 10.38 12.57 -9.04
C THR A 39 10.25 13.66 -7.97
N THR A 40 10.40 14.94 -8.34
CA THR A 40 10.47 16.06 -7.39
C THR A 40 9.11 16.58 -6.93
N GLY A 41 8.07 16.38 -7.74
CA GLY A 41 6.70 16.83 -7.44
C GLY A 41 5.90 15.91 -6.52
N ALA A 42 6.28 14.63 -6.39
CA ALA A 42 5.52 13.61 -5.68
C ALA A 42 5.98 13.43 -4.22
N THR A 43 6.05 14.51 -3.45
CA THR A 43 6.32 14.43 -1.99
C THR A 43 5.04 14.18 -1.20
N THR A 44 5.16 13.66 0.01
CA THR A 44 4.00 13.35 0.87
C THR A 44 3.18 14.59 1.21
N ASP A 45 1.90 14.59 0.84
CA ASP A 45 0.95 15.67 1.13
C ASP A 45 0.50 15.64 2.59
N THR A 46 1.38 16.13 3.46
CA THR A 46 1.15 16.16 4.91
C THR A 46 0.02 17.10 5.29
N ASP A 47 -0.14 18.23 4.58
CA ASP A 47 -1.20 19.19 4.87
C ASP A 47 -2.59 18.60 4.61
N SER A 48 -2.77 17.90 3.47
CA SER A 48 -4.02 17.19 3.17
C SER A 48 -4.31 16.13 4.23
N ILE A 49 -3.35 15.28 4.57
CA ILE A 49 -3.50 14.26 5.62
C ILE A 49 -3.96 14.88 6.95
N VAL A 50 -3.27 15.92 7.43
CA VAL A 50 -3.60 16.57 8.70
C VAL A 50 -5.00 17.19 8.65
N SER A 51 -5.34 17.84 7.54
CA SER A 51 -6.66 18.46 7.36
C SER A 51 -7.79 17.41 7.35
N THR A 52 -7.59 16.26 6.71
CA THR A 52 -8.57 15.16 6.66
C THR A 52 -8.66 14.45 8.01
N ALA A 53 -7.54 14.28 8.72
CA ALA A 53 -7.52 13.65 10.05
C ALA A 53 -8.35 14.44 11.06
N SER A 54 -8.47 15.75 10.88
CA SER A 54 -9.32 16.61 11.71
C SER A 54 -10.82 16.48 11.42
N GLN A 55 -11.20 15.85 10.30
CA GLN A 55 -12.58 15.73 9.83
C GLN A 55 -13.16 14.33 10.01
N VAL A 56 -12.33 13.29 10.06
CA VAL A 56 -12.80 11.91 10.25
C VAL A 56 -13.30 11.67 11.66
N ASP A 57 -14.43 10.98 11.74
CA ASP A 57 -14.95 10.41 12.98
C ASP A 57 -15.00 8.88 12.85
N GLN A 58 -14.03 8.21 13.47
CA GLN A 58 -13.91 6.75 13.47
C GLN A 58 -14.36 6.14 14.80
N LYS A 59 -15.14 6.87 15.61
CA LYS A 59 -15.52 6.43 16.97
C LYS A 59 -16.80 5.59 17.03
N ALA A 60 -17.32 5.19 15.86
CA ALA A 60 -18.52 4.38 15.78
C ALA A 60 -18.30 2.99 16.40
N GLY A 61 -19.16 2.63 17.36
CA GLY A 61 -19.20 1.30 17.96
C GLY A 61 -20.26 0.40 17.31
N ALA A 62 -20.65 -0.66 18.02
CA ALA A 62 -21.79 -1.48 17.61
C ALA A 62 -23.11 -0.68 17.58
N ASN A 63 -23.98 -1.03 16.63
CA ASN A 63 -25.37 -0.58 16.63
C ASN A 63 -26.06 -0.99 17.94
N THR A 64 -27.03 -0.20 18.41
CA THR A 64 -27.73 -0.43 19.69
C THR A 64 -28.37 -1.81 19.80
N ASP A 65 -28.74 -2.40 18.67
CA ASP A 65 -29.46 -3.68 18.59
C ASP A 65 -28.56 -4.85 18.14
N ALA A 66 -27.27 -4.61 17.93
CA ALA A 66 -26.35 -5.67 17.53
C ALA A 66 -26.18 -6.67 18.67
N PRO A 67 -26.30 -8.00 18.43
CA PRO A 67 -26.04 -9.00 19.47
C PRO A 67 -24.56 -9.00 19.92
N PRO A 68 -24.26 -9.53 21.12
CA PRO A 68 -22.89 -9.74 21.55
C PRO A 68 -22.19 -10.81 20.71
N ASP A 69 -20.86 -10.84 20.78
CA ASP A 69 -19.99 -11.86 20.18
C ASP A 69 -20.07 -11.95 18.65
N LEU A 70 -20.48 -10.86 17.99
CA LEU A 70 -20.31 -10.75 16.54
C LEU A 70 -18.81 -10.75 16.19
N PRO A 71 -18.43 -11.35 15.05
CA PRO A 71 -17.06 -11.25 14.57
C PRO A 71 -16.69 -9.77 14.33
N PRO A 72 -15.42 -9.37 14.50
CA PRO A 72 -14.99 -8.02 14.15
C PRO A 72 -15.39 -7.66 12.71
N PRO A 73 -15.87 -6.42 12.47
CA PRO A 73 -16.15 -5.99 11.11
C PRO A 73 -14.86 -5.98 10.31
N VAL A 74 -14.98 -6.15 8.99
CA VAL A 74 -13.85 -5.98 8.08
C VAL A 74 -13.33 -4.55 8.17
N VAL A 75 -12.02 -4.36 7.90
CA VAL A 75 -11.40 -3.02 7.93
C VAL A 75 -12.11 -2.09 6.95
N SER A 76 -12.54 -0.94 7.47
CA SER A 76 -13.16 0.11 6.68
C SER A 76 -12.18 1.23 6.35
N LEU A 77 -12.42 1.84 5.20
CA LEU A 77 -11.81 3.07 4.73
C LEU A 77 -12.71 4.23 5.12
N THR A 78 -12.14 5.21 5.82
CA THR A 78 -12.87 6.43 6.21
C THR A 78 -12.47 7.65 5.39
N ALA A 79 -11.31 7.59 4.74
CA ALA A 79 -10.88 8.57 3.76
C ALA A 79 -9.94 7.94 2.72
N LEU A 80 -9.98 8.47 1.50
CA LEU A 80 -9.05 8.15 0.42
C LEU A 80 -8.64 9.46 -0.26
N ASP A 81 -7.36 9.78 -0.22
CA ASP A 81 -6.77 10.98 -0.85
C ASP A 81 -7.44 12.30 -0.45
N GLY A 82 -7.90 12.34 0.80
CA GLY A 82 -8.57 13.50 1.39
C GLY A 82 -10.09 13.47 1.31
N ASP A 83 -10.66 12.63 0.44
CA ASP A 83 -12.11 12.46 0.32
C ASP A 83 -12.62 11.49 1.38
N LEU A 84 -13.63 11.91 2.16
CA LEU A 84 -14.28 11.06 3.15
C LEU A 84 -15.08 9.96 2.45
N VAL A 85 -14.83 8.73 2.83
CA VAL A 85 -15.52 7.54 2.29
C VAL A 85 -16.05 6.68 3.41
N ASN A 86 -16.99 5.79 3.11
CA ASN A 86 -17.47 4.77 4.04
C ASN A 86 -17.63 3.47 3.26
N THR A 87 -16.51 2.80 3.04
CA THR A 87 -16.42 1.57 2.25
C THR A 87 -15.44 0.61 2.91
N THR A 88 -15.40 -0.66 2.50
CA THR A 88 -14.44 -1.60 3.04
C THR A 88 -13.21 -1.67 2.14
N VAL A 89 -12.06 -2.04 2.70
CA VAL A 89 -10.85 -2.28 1.89
C VAL A 89 -11.13 -3.34 0.82
N GLN A 90 -11.95 -4.34 1.12
CA GLN A 90 -12.32 -5.39 0.15
C GLN A 90 -13.13 -4.88 -1.03
N ASP A 91 -14.00 -3.89 -0.81
CA ASP A 91 -14.80 -3.31 -1.89
C ASP A 91 -13.91 -2.53 -2.86
N VAL A 92 -12.88 -1.85 -2.34
CA VAL A 92 -11.87 -1.15 -3.15
C VAL A 92 -10.95 -2.14 -3.86
N THR A 93 -10.62 -3.26 -3.22
CA THR A 93 -9.67 -4.26 -3.73
C THR A 93 -10.34 -5.43 -4.47
N ALA A 94 -11.64 -5.35 -4.77
CA ALA A 94 -12.46 -6.46 -5.30
C ALA A 94 -12.01 -7.04 -6.66
N SER A 95 -10.90 -6.57 -7.23
CA SER A 95 -10.20 -7.20 -8.37
C SER A 95 -9.15 -8.24 -7.95
N SER A 96 -8.86 -8.38 -6.65
CA SER A 96 -7.79 -9.24 -6.13
C SER A 96 -8.11 -9.74 -4.71
N SER A 97 -8.86 -10.84 -4.54
CA SER A 97 -8.68 -11.68 -3.35
C SER A 97 -9.30 -13.07 -3.47
N ASN A 98 -8.48 -14.08 -3.15
CA ASN A 98 -8.92 -15.29 -2.45
C ASN A 98 -7.76 -15.70 -1.54
N GLY A 99 -7.77 -15.20 -0.30
CA GLY A 99 -6.76 -15.61 0.69
C GLY A 99 -6.61 -14.71 1.91
N ARG A 100 -7.68 -14.46 2.68
CA ARG A 100 -7.50 -13.92 4.03
C ARG A 100 -7.04 -15.04 4.97
N ARG A 101 -5.80 -14.97 5.43
CA ARG A 101 -5.37 -15.69 6.63
C ARG A 101 -5.71 -14.83 7.85
N SER A 102 -6.38 -15.46 8.82
CA SER A 102 -6.56 -14.90 10.16
C SER A 102 -5.20 -14.73 10.82
N ILE A 103 -5.00 -13.59 11.47
CA ILE A 103 -3.79 -13.32 12.25
C ILE A 103 -3.88 -14.24 13.47
N SER A 104 -3.03 -15.26 13.49
CA SER A 104 -2.92 -16.17 14.63
C SER A 104 -2.07 -15.50 15.70
N LEU A 105 -2.64 -14.53 16.42
CA LEU A 105 -2.04 -14.05 17.66
C LEU A 105 -1.92 -15.23 18.64
N ALA A 106 -0.69 -15.52 19.06
CA ALA A 106 -0.44 -16.49 20.13
C ALA A 106 -1.30 -16.11 21.34
N LYS A 107 -2.13 -17.06 21.81
CA LYS A 107 -3.05 -16.87 22.95
C LYS A 107 -2.30 -16.16 24.09
N ARG A 108 -2.63 -14.91 24.35
CA ARG A 108 -2.07 -14.18 25.49
C ARG A 108 -2.67 -14.79 26.75
N LEU A 109 -1.86 -14.88 27.81
CA LEU A 109 -2.34 -15.29 29.12
C LEU A 109 -2.86 -14.04 29.86
N THR A 110 -3.87 -14.20 30.71
CA THR A 110 -4.53 -13.12 31.48
C THR A 110 -3.56 -12.22 32.25
N ALA A 111 -2.38 -12.71 32.62
CA ALA A 111 -1.30 -11.91 33.24
C ALA A 111 -0.68 -10.84 32.31
N GLY A 112 -1.00 -10.88 31.02
CA GLY A 112 -0.51 -9.98 29.97
C GLY A 112 -1.21 -8.64 29.88
N TYR A 113 -2.23 -8.37 30.71
CA TYR A 113 -2.96 -7.10 30.73
C TYR A 113 -2.63 -6.26 31.96
N GLU A 114 -2.77 -4.95 31.82
CA GLU A 114 -2.72 -3.98 32.90
C GLU A 114 -3.92 -3.05 32.86
N GLN A 115 -4.39 -2.63 34.04
CA GLN A 115 -5.46 -1.65 34.14
C GLN A 115 -4.91 -0.25 33.84
N VAL A 116 -5.39 0.37 32.77
CA VAL A 116 -4.96 1.73 32.36
C VAL A 116 -5.85 2.82 32.94
N PHE A 117 -7.09 2.48 33.31
CA PHE A 117 -7.94 3.33 34.14
C PHE A 117 -8.96 2.51 34.92
N ALA A 118 -9.31 3.00 36.11
CA ALA A 118 -10.31 2.40 36.97
C ALA A 118 -11.71 3.00 36.73
N GLY A 119 -12.73 2.17 36.96
CA GLY A 119 -14.12 2.60 37.01
C GLY A 119 -14.40 3.61 38.12
N THR A 120 -15.27 4.56 37.81
CA THR A 120 -15.82 5.56 38.73
C THR A 120 -17.35 5.49 38.68
N GLY A 121 -18.07 6.45 39.25
CA GLY A 121 -19.51 6.54 38.98
C GLY A 121 -20.35 5.47 39.68
N THR A 122 -20.06 5.11 40.93
CA THR A 122 -20.84 4.09 41.66
C THR A 122 -21.98 4.66 42.50
N GLY A 123 -22.02 5.99 42.63
CA GLY A 123 -23.06 6.69 43.39
C GLY A 123 -24.36 6.80 42.60
N PRO A 124 -25.53 6.96 43.26
CA PRO A 124 -26.83 7.10 42.59
C PRO A 124 -26.92 8.27 41.59
N ASN A 125 -26.07 9.29 41.75
CA ASN A 125 -25.98 10.48 40.89
C ASN A 125 -24.60 10.65 40.24
N ASP A 126 -23.70 9.68 40.44
CA ASP A 126 -22.35 9.69 39.93
C ASP A 126 -22.32 8.73 38.76
N ARG A 127 -22.33 9.25 37.53
CA ARG A 127 -22.34 8.44 36.30
C ARG A 127 -20.94 8.37 35.73
N ASP A 128 -20.59 7.21 35.20
CA ASP A 128 -19.35 7.03 34.45
C ASP A 128 -19.59 7.17 32.93
N GLY A 129 -18.54 7.03 32.14
CA GLY A 129 -18.62 6.90 30.68
C GLY A 129 -17.87 5.69 30.16
N SER A 130 -18.41 4.99 29.17
CA SER A 130 -17.67 3.97 28.40
C SER A 130 -16.80 4.66 27.34
N ILE A 131 -15.84 3.92 26.81
CA ILE A 131 -14.97 4.39 25.73
C ILE A 131 -15.80 4.64 24.46
N GLU A 132 -15.58 5.81 23.88
CA GLU A 132 -16.02 6.20 22.55
C GLU A 132 -14.76 6.59 21.76
N GLY A 133 -14.12 5.57 21.18
CA GLY A 133 -12.80 5.63 20.60
C GLY A 133 -12.73 4.87 19.28
N THR A 134 -11.62 5.05 18.57
CA THR A 134 -11.35 4.41 17.27
C THR A 134 -11.01 2.92 17.40
N ALA A 135 -10.83 2.20 16.30
CA ALA A 135 -10.44 0.79 16.30
C ALA A 135 -11.35 -0.15 17.11
N TYR A 136 -12.65 0.16 17.20
CA TYR A 136 -13.64 -0.75 17.78
C TYR A 136 -13.68 -2.06 16.99
N LEU A 137 -13.62 -3.20 17.69
CA LEU A 137 -13.67 -4.53 17.09
C LEU A 137 -15.06 -5.14 17.27
N THR A 138 -15.44 -5.36 18.52
CA THR A 138 -16.70 -6.04 18.87
C THR A 138 -16.94 -5.90 20.37
N TYR A 139 -18.03 -6.49 20.88
CA TYR A 139 -18.29 -6.56 22.31
C TYR A 139 -18.88 -7.91 22.69
N THR A 140 -18.72 -8.26 23.95
CA THR A 140 -19.45 -9.36 24.59
C THR A 140 -20.11 -8.86 25.88
N VAL A 141 -20.95 -9.69 26.44
CA VAL A 141 -21.53 -9.52 27.77
C VAL A 141 -20.97 -10.61 28.67
N VAL A 142 -20.45 -10.24 29.84
CA VAL A 142 -19.89 -11.20 30.81
C VAL A 142 -20.77 -11.27 32.05
N ASP A 143 -20.64 -12.35 32.83
CA ASP A 143 -21.39 -12.54 34.09
C ASP A 143 -21.24 -11.31 35.02
N ASN A 144 -22.37 -10.74 35.46
CA ASN A 144 -22.43 -9.56 36.33
C ASN A 144 -22.58 -9.86 37.83
N SER A 145 -22.59 -11.13 38.25
CA SER A 145 -22.57 -11.53 39.67
C SER A 145 -21.32 -11.02 40.37
N THR A 146 -20.24 -10.85 39.62
CA THR A 146 -19.03 -10.12 40.01
C THR A 146 -18.60 -9.21 38.86
N TYR A 147 -17.70 -8.26 39.14
CA TYR A 147 -17.07 -7.47 38.09
C TYR A 147 -16.00 -8.34 37.38
N SER A 148 -16.45 -9.16 36.43
CA SER A 148 -15.72 -10.30 35.85
C SER A 148 -14.60 -9.91 34.88
N VAL A 149 -13.52 -9.31 35.40
CA VAL A 149 -12.35 -8.86 34.61
C VAL A 149 -11.74 -10.01 33.80
N ASP A 150 -11.48 -11.15 34.43
CA ASP A 150 -10.82 -12.29 33.77
C ASP A 150 -11.59 -12.79 32.54
N LYS A 151 -12.93 -12.78 32.60
CA LYS A 151 -13.78 -13.18 31.45
C LYS A 151 -13.74 -12.19 30.31
N CYS A 152 -13.63 -10.90 30.61
CA CYS A 152 -13.46 -9.86 29.61
C CYS A 152 -12.07 -9.93 28.95
N LEU A 153 -11.02 -10.23 29.73
CA LEU A 153 -9.67 -10.45 29.20
C LEU A 153 -9.59 -11.73 28.34
N GLU A 154 -10.15 -12.84 28.81
CA GLU A 154 -10.28 -14.08 28.03
C GLU A 154 -11.05 -13.88 26.71
N PHE A 155 -11.98 -12.92 26.65
CA PHE A 155 -12.66 -12.54 25.42
C PHE A 155 -11.71 -11.83 24.45
N CYS A 156 -10.96 -10.83 24.93
CA CYS A 156 -9.94 -10.16 24.11
C CYS A 156 -8.94 -11.16 23.50
N ASP A 157 -8.49 -12.15 24.27
CA ASP A 157 -7.56 -13.19 23.79
C ASP A 157 -8.12 -14.04 22.62
N ARG A 158 -9.45 -14.06 22.41
CA ARG A 158 -10.13 -14.75 21.31
C ARG A 158 -10.45 -13.85 20.12
N VAL A 159 -10.51 -12.53 20.34
CA VAL A 159 -10.85 -11.56 19.31
C VAL A 159 -9.57 -11.18 18.58
N ASP A 160 -9.51 -11.50 17.29
CA ASP A 160 -8.35 -11.17 16.47
C ASP A 160 -8.08 -9.66 16.47
N GLY A 161 -6.81 -9.28 16.65
CA GLY A 161 -6.38 -7.90 16.80
C GLY A 161 -6.71 -7.19 18.12
N CYS A 162 -7.37 -7.84 19.09
CA CYS A 162 -7.71 -7.17 20.35
C CYS A 162 -6.47 -6.88 21.22
N VAL A 163 -6.31 -5.62 21.62
CA VAL A 163 -5.22 -5.18 22.50
C VAL A 163 -5.71 -4.39 23.71
N PHE A 164 -7.00 -4.03 23.73
CA PHE A 164 -7.62 -3.28 24.81
C PHE A 164 -9.08 -3.69 24.98
N VAL A 165 -9.54 -3.70 26.24
CA VAL A 165 -10.96 -3.84 26.56
C VAL A 165 -11.43 -2.76 27.51
N ASN A 166 -12.66 -2.29 27.30
CA ASN A 166 -13.41 -1.49 28.24
C ASN A 166 -14.54 -2.32 28.86
N LEU A 167 -14.44 -2.57 30.17
CA LEU A 167 -15.44 -3.29 30.95
C LEU A 167 -16.29 -2.28 31.73
N TYR A 168 -17.61 -2.33 31.59
CA TYR A 168 -18.52 -1.37 32.23
C TYR A 168 -19.93 -1.92 32.41
N TYR A 169 -20.68 -1.37 33.37
CA TYR A 169 -22.10 -1.64 33.49
C TYR A 169 -22.90 -0.67 32.62
N GLU A 170 -23.89 -1.17 31.89
CA GLU A 170 -24.88 -0.38 31.15
C GLU A 170 -26.29 -0.72 31.64
N PHE A 171 -26.86 0.17 32.45
CA PHE A 171 -28.18 -0.05 33.05
C PHE A 171 -29.32 0.43 32.14
N ASN A 172 -30.52 -0.10 32.40
CA ASN A 172 -31.77 0.21 31.70
C ASN A 172 -31.71 -0.11 30.20
N ASN A 173 -31.07 -1.22 29.84
CA ASN A 173 -31.01 -1.70 28.46
C ASN A 173 -31.77 -3.04 28.39
N PHE A 174 -32.98 -2.99 27.84
CA PHE A 174 -33.87 -4.14 27.76
C PHE A 174 -33.25 -5.34 27.06
N LEU A 175 -32.43 -5.12 26.02
CA LEU A 175 -31.78 -6.20 25.29
C LEU A 175 -30.78 -6.96 26.18
N LEU A 176 -29.96 -6.23 26.93
CA LEU A 176 -28.97 -6.81 27.85
C LEU A 176 -29.62 -7.49 29.05
N ASP A 177 -30.62 -6.83 29.63
CA ASP A 177 -31.23 -7.24 30.89
C ASP A 177 -32.17 -8.45 30.70
N PHE A 178 -32.81 -8.57 29.53
CA PHE A 178 -33.91 -9.53 29.35
C PHE A 178 -33.86 -10.39 28.08
N VAL A 179 -33.21 -9.92 27.00
CA VAL A 179 -33.28 -10.59 25.69
C VAL A 179 -32.07 -11.47 25.40
N PHE A 180 -30.85 -10.95 25.59
CA PHE A 180 -29.63 -11.71 25.36
C PHE A 180 -29.47 -12.82 26.39
N SER A 181 -28.80 -13.89 25.97
CA SER A 181 -28.80 -15.17 26.70
C SER A 181 -28.07 -15.08 28.05
N GLU A 182 -27.11 -14.16 28.12
CA GLU A 182 -26.25 -13.85 29.24
C GLU A 182 -27.00 -13.12 30.36
N LYS A 183 -28.09 -12.40 30.02
CA LYS A 183 -28.91 -11.59 30.95
C LYS A 183 -28.07 -10.75 31.90
N SER A 184 -27.06 -10.10 31.34
CA SER A 184 -26.11 -9.31 32.09
C SER A 184 -25.95 -7.95 31.44
N ASN A 185 -25.83 -6.95 32.30
CA ASN A 185 -25.57 -5.58 31.93
C ASN A 185 -24.07 -5.22 32.00
N LEU A 186 -23.19 -6.19 32.27
CA LEU A 186 -21.75 -6.00 32.30
C LEU A 186 -21.16 -6.24 30.90
N LYS A 187 -20.95 -5.14 30.17
CA LYS A 187 -20.41 -5.13 28.81
C LYS A 187 -18.88 -5.10 28.81
N CYS A 188 -18.30 -5.89 27.92
CA CYS A 188 -16.88 -5.89 27.62
C CYS A 188 -16.70 -5.53 26.14
N ALA A 189 -16.33 -4.28 25.86
CA ALA A 189 -16.04 -3.80 24.51
C ALA A 189 -14.56 -3.98 24.18
N ALA A 190 -14.23 -4.56 23.03
CA ALA A 190 -12.89 -4.88 22.58
C ALA A 190 -12.43 -3.93 21.46
N TYR A 191 -11.16 -3.52 21.52
CA TYR A 191 -10.56 -2.56 20.60
C TYR A 191 -9.17 -3.03 20.13
N ALA A 192 -8.82 -2.62 18.91
CA ALA A 192 -7.52 -2.86 18.28
C ALA A 192 -6.46 -1.79 18.62
N ASP A 193 -6.77 -0.82 19.49
CA ASP A 193 -5.79 0.11 20.05
C ASP A 193 -6.08 0.42 21.53
N VAL A 194 -5.08 0.97 22.22
CA VAL A 194 -5.13 1.32 23.64
C VAL A 194 -5.78 2.70 23.83
N HIS A 195 -6.83 2.72 24.64
CA HIS A 195 -7.56 3.94 24.98
C HIS A 195 -7.29 4.41 26.41
N THR A 196 -7.58 5.69 26.67
CA THR A 196 -7.40 6.30 27.99
C THR A 196 -8.73 6.76 28.60
N ALA A 197 -8.71 7.13 29.88
CA ALA A 197 -9.89 7.67 30.56
C ALA A 197 -10.44 8.95 29.92
N ALA A 198 -9.65 9.68 29.12
CA ALA A 198 -10.10 10.87 28.41
C ALA A 198 -11.18 10.57 27.35
N GLU A 199 -11.25 9.33 26.88
CA GLU A 199 -12.19 8.87 25.86
C GLU A 199 -13.48 8.28 26.45
N LYS A 200 -13.67 8.39 27.78
CA LYS A 200 -14.89 7.96 28.50
C LYS A 200 -16.06 8.94 28.28
N THR A 201 -16.45 9.16 27.02
CA THR A 201 -17.45 10.17 26.65
C THR A 201 -18.86 9.62 26.47
N ASN A 202 -19.04 8.32 26.22
CA ASN A 202 -20.36 7.71 26.13
C ASN A 202 -20.96 7.48 27.53
N ARG A 203 -21.92 8.31 27.93
CA ARG A 203 -22.60 8.24 29.24
C ARG A 203 -23.96 7.53 29.19
N GLY A 204 -24.31 6.89 28.08
CA GLY A 204 -25.68 6.43 27.79
C GLY A 204 -26.62 7.60 27.49
N GLY A 205 -27.89 7.48 27.88
CA GLY A 205 -28.90 8.53 27.72
C GLY A 205 -30.00 8.19 26.71
N GLN A 206 -30.03 6.97 26.19
CA GLN A 206 -31.08 6.47 25.30
C GLN A 206 -32.27 5.92 26.11
N GLN A 207 -33.48 6.07 25.61
CA GLN A 207 -34.67 5.41 26.17
C GLN A 207 -34.85 4.05 25.45
N LEU A 208 -34.23 2.99 25.97
CA LEU A 208 -34.28 1.64 25.36
C LEU A 208 -35.30 0.70 26.00
N GLU A 209 -35.85 1.07 27.16
CA GLU A 209 -36.95 0.39 27.83
C GLU A 209 -38.17 1.32 27.90
N GLU A 210 -39.38 0.79 27.86
CA GLU A 210 -40.60 1.60 27.96
C GLU A 210 -40.71 2.29 29.34
N PRO A 211 -41.23 3.53 29.41
CA PRO A 211 -41.51 4.18 30.69
C PRO A 211 -42.36 3.29 31.62
N PRO A 212 -42.09 3.26 32.95
CA PRO A 212 -41.37 4.26 33.73
C PRO A 212 -39.85 4.01 33.87
N ALA A 213 -39.27 3.09 33.11
CA ALA A 213 -37.82 2.89 33.10
C ALA A 213 -37.08 4.20 32.74
N GLY A 214 -35.95 4.44 33.41
CA GLY A 214 -35.13 5.61 33.13
C GLY A 214 -34.32 5.47 31.84
N LEU A 215 -33.66 6.55 31.42
CA LEU A 215 -32.66 6.49 30.34
C LEU A 215 -31.51 5.55 30.72
N THR A 216 -30.86 4.95 29.73
CA THR A 216 -29.62 4.19 29.93
C THR A 216 -28.54 5.04 30.58
N TYR A 217 -27.65 4.40 31.34
CA TYR A 217 -26.48 5.07 31.91
C TYR A 217 -25.35 4.07 32.17
N ILE A 218 -24.12 4.60 32.17
CA ILE A 218 -22.89 3.82 32.39
C ILE A 218 -22.36 3.99 33.81
N GLN A 219 -21.84 2.90 34.40
CA GLN A 219 -21.12 2.91 35.68
C GLN A 219 -19.90 1.97 35.65
N GLN A 220 -18.94 2.23 36.56
CA GLN A 220 -17.74 1.39 36.77
C GLN A 220 -17.02 1.04 35.46
N SER A 221 -16.71 2.03 34.63
CA SER A 221 -16.03 1.81 33.36
C SER A 221 -14.52 1.75 33.56
N SER A 222 -13.95 0.54 33.49
CA SER A 222 -12.52 0.29 33.61
C SER A 222 -11.91 -0.11 32.26
N GLY A 223 -10.65 0.26 32.05
CA GLY A 223 -9.91 -0.05 30.83
C GLY A 223 -8.73 -0.96 31.14
N TYR A 224 -8.54 -1.98 30.32
CA TYR A 224 -7.43 -2.92 30.44
C TYR A 224 -6.71 -3.02 29.10
N ALA A 225 -5.42 -2.73 29.09
CA ALA A 225 -4.58 -2.79 27.90
C ALA A 225 -3.60 -3.96 28.01
N ALA A 226 -3.23 -4.54 26.87
CA ALA A 226 -2.11 -5.47 26.84
C ALA A 226 -0.81 -4.73 27.18
N LYS A 227 0.00 -5.31 28.08
CA LYS A 227 1.30 -4.75 28.51
C LYS A 227 2.32 -4.63 27.38
N SER A 228 2.14 -5.41 26.32
CA SER A 228 2.94 -5.38 25.11
C SER A 228 2.04 -5.54 23.91
N LEU A 229 2.18 -4.65 22.94
CA LEU A 229 1.62 -4.84 21.62
C LEU A 229 2.50 -5.84 20.87
N VAL A 230 1.89 -6.86 20.27
CA VAL A 230 2.60 -7.76 19.37
C VAL A 230 2.83 -6.99 18.08
N ASP A 231 4.04 -7.05 17.55
CA ASP A 231 4.31 -6.48 16.24
C ASP A 231 3.44 -7.17 15.18
N PRO A 232 2.83 -6.40 14.26
CA PRO A 232 1.99 -6.96 13.22
C PRO A 232 2.83 -7.87 12.31
N ASP A 233 2.21 -8.92 11.79
CA ASP A 233 2.84 -9.77 10.78
C ASP A 233 3.14 -8.95 9.52
N THR A 234 4.28 -9.23 8.90
CA THR A 234 4.60 -8.66 7.59
C THR A 234 3.73 -9.32 6.52
N PRO A 235 2.99 -8.53 5.71
CA PRO A 235 2.17 -9.06 4.63
C PRO A 235 2.95 -9.95 3.67
N GLU A 236 2.28 -10.94 3.11
CA GLU A 236 2.88 -11.80 2.11
C GLU A 236 3.27 -10.99 0.86
N GLY A 237 4.45 -11.23 0.30
CA GLY A 237 4.98 -10.41 -0.80
C GLY A 237 5.63 -9.09 -0.36
N TYR A 238 5.66 -8.78 0.94
CA TYR A 238 6.31 -7.59 1.48
C TYR A 238 7.47 -7.94 2.43
N GLU A 239 8.32 -6.96 2.68
CA GLU A 239 9.31 -6.93 3.77
C GLU A 239 9.17 -5.67 4.60
N LEU A 240 9.42 -5.80 5.91
CA LEU A 240 9.53 -4.67 6.82
C LEU A 240 10.86 -3.95 6.56
N VAL A 241 10.80 -2.68 6.17
CA VAL A 241 11.97 -1.82 5.95
C VAL A 241 12.40 -1.17 7.26
N PHE A 242 11.46 -0.62 8.02
CA PHE A 242 11.74 -0.01 9.32
C PHE A 242 10.51 0.02 10.25
N GLY A 243 10.77 0.27 11.52
CA GLY A 243 9.77 0.61 12.53
C GLY A 243 9.58 -0.46 13.61
N PRO A 244 8.75 -0.16 14.65
CA PRO A 244 8.00 1.09 14.82
C PRO A 244 8.86 2.32 15.13
N THR A 245 8.51 3.48 14.55
CA THR A 245 9.06 4.80 14.91
C THR A 245 7.94 5.82 15.21
N ASN A 246 8.32 7.04 15.56
CA ASN A 246 7.40 8.18 15.75
C ASN A 246 7.47 9.20 14.60
N GLY A 247 7.87 8.75 13.42
CA GLY A 247 7.94 9.59 12.21
C GLY A 247 7.40 8.85 10.99
N ALA A 248 6.54 9.52 10.22
CA ALA A 248 6.04 9.04 8.94
C ALA A 248 6.97 9.48 7.81
N ASN A 249 6.96 8.75 6.70
CA ASN A 249 7.75 9.11 5.54
C ASN A 249 7.30 10.45 4.95
N ASN A 250 8.27 11.30 4.65
CA ASN A 250 8.14 12.41 3.71
C ASN A 250 9.16 12.17 2.59
N ALA A 251 8.73 11.41 1.59
CA ALA A 251 9.59 10.83 0.55
C ALA A 251 9.02 11.14 -0.85
N PRO A 252 9.86 11.12 -1.90
CA PRO A 252 9.40 11.15 -3.27
C PRO A 252 8.61 9.88 -3.63
N GLY A 253 7.94 9.93 -4.77
CA GLY A 253 7.13 8.82 -5.26
C GLY A 253 5.78 8.65 -4.58
N TYR A 254 5.30 9.67 -3.87
CA TYR A 254 4.03 9.64 -3.16
C TYR A 254 2.85 9.44 -4.12
N MET A 255 2.06 8.42 -3.84
CA MET A 255 0.87 8.03 -4.60
C MET A 255 -0.43 8.39 -3.87
N GLY A 256 -0.39 9.14 -2.77
CA GLY A 256 -1.55 9.47 -1.94
C GLY A 256 -1.68 8.61 -0.66
N PHE A 257 -2.84 8.68 -0.02
CA PHE A 257 -3.07 8.04 1.28
C PHE A 257 -4.49 7.51 1.46
N ALA A 258 -4.65 6.59 2.41
CA ALA A 258 -5.93 6.14 2.90
C ALA A 258 -5.97 6.18 4.43
N PHE A 259 -7.17 6.39 4.99
CA PHE A 259 -7.42 6.23 6.42
C PHE A 259 -8.19 4.95 6.69
N LEU A 260 -7.60 4.10 7.52
CA LEU A 260 -8.18 2.87 8.02
C LEU A 260 -8.83 3.14 9.37
N ASP A 261 -9.89 2.39 9.71
CA ASP A 261 -10.55 2.44 11.02
C ASP A 261 -9.73 1.82 12.17
N ARG A 262 -8.69 1.05 11.85
CA ARG A 262 -7.77 0.39 12.78
C ARG A 262 -6.38 0.23 12.15
N TYR A 263 -5.36 -0.03 12.98
CA TYR A 263 -4.01 -0.31 12.50
C TYR A 263 -3.94 -1.72 11.89
N ASP A 264 -4.08 -1.82 10.57
CA ASP A 264 -4.04 -3.09 9.83
C ASP A 264 -3.05 -3.01 8.66
N VAL A 265 -1.92 -3.70 8.82
CA VAL A 265 -0.82 -3.71 7.85
C VAL A 265 -1.20 -4.46 6.58
N GLN A 266 -1.99 -5.54 6.70
CA GLN A 266 -2.45 -6.30 5.53
C GLN A 266 -3.44 -5.47 4.71
N ALA A 267 -4.35 -4.75 5.36
CA ALA A 267 -5.27 -3.84 4.68
C ALA A 267 -4.52 -2.74 3.90
N CYS A 268 -3.43 -2.20 4.46
CA CYS A 268 -2.60 -1.22 3.76
C CYS A 268 -1.82 -1.84 2.58
N ALA A 269 -1.35 -3.09 2.72
CA ALA A 269 -0.74 -3.84 1.62
C ALA A 269 -1.74 -4.11 0.48
N ASP A 270 -2.98 -4.50 0.81
CA ASP A 270 -4.04 -4.72 -0.17
C ASP A 270 -4.34 -3.41 -0.95
N LEU A 271 -4.36 -2.26 -0.25
CA LEU A 271 -4.52 -0.95 -0.88
C LEU A 271 -3.36 -0.63 -1.82
N CYS A 272 -2.12 -0.83 -1.40
CA CYS A 272 -0.94 -0.64 -2.25
C CYS A 272 -1.01 -1.55 -3.49
N ASN A 273 -1.35 -2.83 -3.34
CA ASN A 273 -1.48 -3.76 -4.48
C ASN A 273 -2.57 -3.34 -5.48
N SER A 274 -3.65 -2.72 -4.99
CA SER A 274 -4.78 -2.25 -5.82
C SER A 274 -4.62 -0.81 -6.34
N ARG A 275 -3.61 -0.08 -5.87
CA ARG A 275 -3.38 1.32 -6.24
C ARG A 275 -3.08 1.41 -7.73
N GLY A 276 -3.81 2.28 -8.41
CA GLY A 276 -3.53 2.59 -9.81
C GLY A 276 -2.09 3.09 -9.98
N ALA A 277 -1.47 2.73 -11.10
CA ALA A 277 -0.10 3.15 -11.40
C ALA A 277 -0.02 4.66 -11.59
N ASP A 278 1.07 5.24 -11.10
CA ASP A 278 1.50 6.57 -11.48
C ASP A 278 2.04 6.53 -12.92
N SER A 279 1.72 7.54 -13.72
CA SER A 279 2.11 7.59 -15.13
C SER A 279 3.62 7.69 -15.37
N GLN A 280 4.38 8.10 -14.36
CA GLN A 280 5.84 8.28 -14.41
C GLN A 280 6.56 7.31 -13.47
N GLY A 281 5.92 6.89 -12.37
CA GLY A 281 6.54 6.05 -11.35
C GLY A 281 6.13 4.57 -11.38
N GLY A 282 5.03 4.26 -12.06
CA GLY A 282 4.49 2.91 -12.15
C GLY A 282 3.64 2.53 -10.93
N GLY A 283 3.56 1.22 -10.65
CA GLY A 283 2.74 0.69 -9.57
C GLY A 283 3.28 1.01 -8.17
N CYS A 284 2.43 0.84 -7.15
CA CYS A 284 2.87 0.96 -5.76
C CYS A 284 3.91 -0.12 -5.42
N GLN A 285 5.03 0.32 -4.85
CA GLN A 285 6.17 -0.52 -4.45
C GLN A 285 6.41 -0.48 -2.93
N TYR A 286 5.89 0.54 -2.25
CA TYR A 286 6.14 0.76 -0.84
C TYR A 286 4.95 1.43 -0.15
N PHE A 287 4.73 1.12 1.12
CA PHE A 287 3.80 1.88 1.94
C PHE A 287 4.34 2.14 3.34
N ASN A 288 3.88 3.25 3.93
CA ASN A 288 4.09 3.61 5.30
C ASN A 288 2.75 3.64 6.04
N ILE A 289 2.62 2.81 7.07
CA ILE A 289 1.44 2.78 7.94
C ILE A 289 1.78 3.32 9.32
N TRP A 290 0.97 4.27 9.81
CA TRP A 290 1.19 4.93 11.08
C TRP A 290 -0.11 5.36 11.75
N ARG A 291 -0.05 5.59 13.06
CA ARG A 291 -1.19 6.02 13.88
C ARG A 291 -1.13 7.52 14.14
N ALA A 292 -2.20 8.22 13.77
CA ALA A 292 -2.42 9.62 14.10
C ALA A 292 -3.02 9.76 15.50
N VAL A 293 -2.32 10.50 16.37
CA VAL A 293 -2.77 10.80 17.73
C VAL A 293 -3.03 12.30 17.83
N VAL A 294 -4.28 12.70 18.02
CA VAL A 294 -4.68 14.11 18.18
C VAL A 294 -5.04 14.35 19.64
N ASN A 295 -4.41 15.35 20.27
CA ASN A 295 -4.64 15.67 21.68
C ASN A 295 -4.43 14.48 22.64
N GLY A 296 -3.52 13.56 22.29
CA GLY A 296 -3.22 12.37 23.08
C GLY A 296 -4.14 11.17 22.81
N ASN A 297 -5.16 11.30 21.95
CA ASN A 297 -6.10 10.23 21.63
C ASN A 297 -5.88 9.68 20.20
N PRO A 298 -5.83 8.35 20.00
CA PRO A 298 -5.84 7.75 18.67
C PRO A 298 -7.05 8.22 17.85
N THR A 299 -6.79 8.81 16.68
CA THR A 299 -7.84 9.44 15.84
C THR A 299 -8.02 8.76 14.49
N THR A 300 -6.93 8.29 13.89
CA THR A 300 -6.98 7.52 12.64
C THR A 300 -5.68 6.77 12.38
N TYR A 301 -5.67 5.90 11.38
CA TYR A 301 -4.55 5.08 10.95
C TYR A 301 -4.29 5.34 9.48
N THR A 302 -3.15 5.93 9.18
CA THR A 302 -2.83 6.43 7.84
C THR A 302 -1.96 5.41 7.11
N CYS A 303 -2.39 5.04 5.92
CA CYS A 303 -1.67 4.23 4.95
C CYS A 303 -1.22 5.14 3.81
N SER A 304 0.05 5.55 3.80
CA SER A 304 0.66 6.35 2.74
C SER A 304 1.37 5.43 1.74
N MET A 305 1.07 5.56 0.45
CA MET A 305 1.54 4.66 -0.60
C MET A 305 2.54 5.36 -1.52
N TYR A 306 3.52 4.62 -2.03
CA TYR A 306 4.60 5.16 -2.85
C TYR A 306 5.01 4.21 -3.97
N TYR A 307 5.37 4.75 -5.13
CA TYR A 307 5.97 3.99 -6.24
C TYR A 307 7.49 3.89 -6.12
N LEU A 308 8.12 4.67 -5.23
CA LEU A 308 9.53 4.52 -4.85
C LEU A 308 9.63 3.93 -3.45
N VAL A 309 10.59 3.01 -3.26
CA VAL A 309 10.89 2.47 -1.94
C VAL A 309 11.59 3.55 -1.09
N ALA A 310 11.02 3.80 0.08
CA ALA A 310 11.59 4.71 1.08
C ALA A 310 12.13 3.93 2.28
N ASP A 311 12.94 4.60 3.11
CA ASP A 311 13.55 4.03 4.32
C ASP A 311 13.33 4.93 5.55
N GLU A 312 13.90 4.53 6.69
CA GLU A 312 13.79 5.27 7.96
C GLU A 312 14.36 6.69 7.87
N SER A 313 15.32 6.96 6.98
CA SER A 313 15.94 8.30 6.87
C SER A 313 14.96 9.36 6.39
N THR A 314 13.92 8.95 5.67
CA THR A 314 12.83 9.83 5.20
C THR A 314 11.65 9.89 6.17
N ALA A 315 11.69 9.13 7.29
CA ALA A 315 10.64 9.08 8.31
C ALA A 315 10.68 10.32 9.23
N VAL A 316 10.67 11.51 8.65
CA VAL A 316 10.90 12.79 9.34
C VAL A 316 9.63 13.55 9.69
N ASN A 317 8.47 13.10 9.23
CA ASN A 317 7.19 13.72 9.57
C ASN A 317 6.70 13.22 10.93
N THR A 318 6.90 14.01 11.99
CA THR A 318 6.48 13.66 13.36
C THR A 318 5.07 14.16 13.72
N GLY A 319 4.35 14.76 12.77
CA GLY A 319 3.04 15.39 12.97
C GLY A 319 3.08 16.93 12.97
N GLN A 320 1.90 17.55 13.05
CA GLN A 320 1.68 19.00 12.95
C GLN A 320 0.60 19.46 13.92
N GLY A 321 0.84 20.55 14.65
CA GLY A 321 -0.07 21.04 15.67
C GLY A 321 -0.29 20.01 16.78
N ASP A 322 -1.54 19.64 17.04
CA ASP A 322 -1.91 18.65 18.05
C ASP A 322 -1.84 17.20 17.54
N LEU A 323 -1.66 17.01 16.23
CA LEU A 323 -1.49 15.69 15.62
C LEU A 323 -0.05 15.24 15.79
N LYS A 324 0.12 14.02 16.32
CA LYS A 324 1.41 13.32 16.44
C LYS A 324 1.38 12.02 15.68
N VAL A 325 2.49 11.70 15.02
CA VAL A 325 2.72 10.39 14.39
C VAL A 325 3.28 9.42 15.42
N THR A 326 2.71 8.22 15.47
CA THR A 326 3.19 7.13 16.32
C THR A 326 3.06 5.78 15.60
N GLN A 327 3.78 4.76 16.08
CA GLN A 327 3.67 3.39 15.54
C GLN A 327 3.93 3.33 14.02
N SER A 328 4.79 4.18 13.49
CA SER A 328 5.07 4.25 12.06
C SER A 328 5.95 3.10 11.61
N ARG A 329 5.54 2.38 10.56
CA ARG A 329 6.30 1.26 9.96
C ARG A 329 6.30 1.38 8.45
N GLY A 330 7.43 1.04 7.84
CA GLY A 330 7.64 1.04 6.39
C GLY A 330 7.71 -0.37 5.83
N TYR A 331 7.00 -0.63 4.74
CA TYR A 331 6.99 -1.94 4.07
C TYR A 331 7.22 -1.79 2.57
N ALA A 332 8.17 -2.55 2.04
CA ALA A 332 8.47 -2.61 0.61
C ALA A 332 7.93 -3.92 0.02
N ARG A 333 7.44 -3.87 -1.21
CA ARG A 333 7.14 -5.07 -1.98
C ARG A 333 8.44 -5.77 -2.34
N LYS A 334 8.46 -7.09 -2.19
CA LYS A 334 9.59 -7.93 -2.60
C LYS A 334 9.61 -8.04 -4.12
N ASN A 335 10.52 -7.31 -4.77
CA ASN A 335 10.79 -7.51 -6.18
C ASN A 335 11.56 -8.83 -6.37
N LEU A 336 10.99 -9.77 -7.14
CA LEU A 336 11.65 -11.03 -7.46
C LEU A 336 12.69 -10.91 -8.58
N LEU A 337 12.72 -9.76 -9.25
CA LEU A 337 13.59 -9.49 -10.37
C LEU A 337 14.86 -8.77 -9.88
N PRO A 338 16.06 -9.34 -10.09
CA PRO A 338 17.27 -8.59 -9.84
C PRO A 338 17.42 -7.50 -10.89
N ASP A 339 17.67 -6.28 -10.44
CA ASP A 339 18.19 -5.19 -11.28
C ASP A 339 17.31 -4.90 -12.52
N GLY A 340 16.02 -4.70 -12.29
CA GLY A 340 15.05 -4.45 -13.36
C GLY A 340 15.17 -3.11 -14.08
N GLY A 341 15.94 -2.17 -13.52
CA GLY A 341 16.36 -0.92 -14.18
C GLY A 341 17.71 -1.04 -14.89
N PHE A 342 18.31 -2.24 -14.92
CA PHE A 342 19.57 -2.53 -15.62
C PHE A 342 20.82 -1.75 -15.14
N GLU A 343 20.77 -1.18 -13.95
CA GLU A 343 21.81 -0.31 -13.38
C GLU A 343 23.09 -1.06 -13.00
N GLY A 344 23.01 -2.38 -12.80
CA GLY A 344 24.18 -3.22 -12.54
C GLY A 344 25.13 -3.32 -13.71
N TYR A 345 24.71 -2.96 -14.93
CA TYR A 345 25.62 -2.79 -16.07
C TYR A 345 26.20 -1.37 -16.08
N ASN A 346 27.47 -1.25 -15.68
CA ASN A 346 28.17 0.03 -15.54
C ASN A 346 29.65 -0.02 -15.94
N ASP A 347 29.96 -0.81 -16.98
CA ASP A 347 31.34 -0.99 -17.49
C ASP A 347 31.93 0.30 -18.12
N CYS A 348 31.17 1.38 -18.18
CA CYS A 348 31.57 2.68 -18.71
C CYS A 348 30.93 3.85 -17.94
N ASN A 349 31.40 5.08 -18.22
CA ASN A 349 30.94 6.28 -17.52
C ASN A 349 29.77 7.02 -18.20
N ASP A 350 29.49 6.77 -19.47
CA ASP A 350 28.55 7.60 -20.26
C ASP A 350 27.76 6.76 -21.26
N PHE A 351 28.45 5.99 -22.10
CA PHE A 351 27.80 5.18 -23.13
C PHE A 351 28.56 3.89 -23.39
N CYS A 352 27.87 2.78 -23.20
CA CYS A 352 28.29 1.46 -23.61
C CYS A 352 27.06 0.56 -23.66
N PHE A 353 27.19 -0.60 -24.30
CA PHE A 353 26.15 -1.61 -24.32
C PHE A 353 26.76 -3.01 -24.41
N THR A 354 26.01 -4.00 -23.94
CA THR A 354 26.41 -5.40 -23.94
C THR A 354 25.24 -6.29 -24.35
N SER A 355 25.50 -7.51 -24.83
CA SER A 355 24.46 -8.52 -25.01
C SER A 355 24.07 -9.20 -23.70
N GLY A 356 24.77 -8.94 -22.58
CA GLY A 356 24.44 -9.52 -21.29
C GLY A 356 25.47 -9.22 -20.21
N TYR A 357 25.04 -9.34 -18.96
CA TYR A 357 25.85 -9.25 -17.74
C TYR A 357 25.27 -10.21 -16.67
N GLU A 358 25.66 -10.04 -15.41
CA GLU A 358 25.27 -10.96 -14.33
C GLU A 358 23.75 -11.14 -14.21
N ASN A 359 22.96 -10.06 -14.29
CA ASN A 359 21.51 -10.11 -14.00
C ASN A 359 20.65 -10.35 -15.25
N TRP A 360 21.11 -9.93 -16.43
CA TRP A 360 20.32 -9.99 -17.66
C TRP A 360 21.13 -10.43 -18.87
N LYS A 361 20.43 -11.03 -19.84
CA LYS A 361 20.98 -11.41 -21.14
C LYS A 361 19.99 -11.13 -22.26
N GLY A 362 20.54 -10.65 -23.36
CA GLY A 362 19.91 -10.58 -24.66
C GLY A 362 20.23 -11.83 -25.48
N LEU A 363 19.20 -12.36 -26.13
CA LEU A 363 19.26 -13.52 -27.02
C LEU A 363 18.70 -13.11 -28.39
N GLY A 364 19.11 -13.80 -29.44
CA GLY A 364 18.67 -13.50 -30.81
C GLY A 364 19.18 -14.53 -31.81
N ALA A 365 18.59 -14.53 -33.01
CA ALA A 365 19.09 -15.33 -34.13
C ALA A 365 20.10 -14.55 -35.00
N GLY A 366 20.08 -13.22 -34.88
CA GLY A 366 20.95 -12.25 -35.52
C GLY A 366 22.01 -11.67 -34.58
N ILE A 367 22.50 -10.48 -34.93
CA ILE A 367 23.58 -9.80 -34.23
C ILE A 367 23.02 -8.66 -33.38
N GLN A 368 23.15 -8.82 -32.07
CA GLN A 368 22.78 -7.81 -31.06
C GLN A 368 21.28 -7.45 -31.07
N ASP A 369 20.43 -8.43 -31.38
CA ASP A 369 18.96 -8.26 -31.46
C ASP A 369 18.32 -7.92 -30.11
N ALA A 370 19.04 -8.17 -29.02
CA ALA A 370 18.66 -7.75 -27.68
C ALA A 370 19.92 -7.38 -26.91
N THR A 371 19.95 -6.19 -26.32
CA THR A 371 21.14 -5.63 -25.66
C THR A 371 20.75 -4.81 -24.45
N ILE A 372 21.71 -4.54 -23.57
CA ILE A 372 21.57 -3.68 -22.40
C ILE A 372 22.47 -2.48 -22.61
N PHE A 373 21.93 -1.28 -22.48
CA PHE A 373 22.65 -0.02 -22.58
C PHE A 373 22.87 0.60 -21.21
N HIS A 374 24.00 1.26 -21.05
CA HIS A 374 24.25 2.24 -20.00
C HIS A 374 24.33 3.61 -20.68
N TYR A 375 23.20 4.31 -20.77
CA TYR A 375 23.08 5.65 -21.33
C TYR A 375 21.77 6.33 -20.90
N VAL A 376 21.88 7.39 -20.08
CA VAL A 376 20.74 8.12 -19.48
C VAL A 376 19.68 8.62 -20.48
N VAL A 377 20.07 8.91 -21.72
CA VAL A 377 19.14 9.39 -22.75
C VAL A 377 18.15 8.30 -23.17
N TYR A 378 18.52 7.02 -23.01
CA TYR A 378 17.67 5.90 -23.39
C TYR A 378 16.87 5.30 -22.25
N SER A 379 17.20 5.63 -21.01
CA SER A 379 16.55 5.07 -19.82
C SER A 379 15.33 5.88 -19.43
N HIS A 380 14.38 5.24 -18.77
CA HIS A 380 13.27 5.87 -18.10
C HIS A 380 13.74 6.45 -16.77
N THR A 381 14.44 5.64 -15.96
CA THR A 381 15.14 6.13 -14.77
C THR A 381 16.59 5.65 -14.74
N GLY A 382 17.46 6.37 -14.03
CA GLY A 382 18.87 5.98 -13.89
C GLY A 382 19.68 6.13 -15.20
N HIS A 383 20.45 5.09 -15.54
CA HIS A 383 21.32 5.03 -16.72
C HIS A 383 21.13 3.75 -17.53
N GLY A 384 20.54 2.70 -16.96
CA GLY A 384 20.37 1.40 -17.57
C GLY A 384 19.10 1.30 -18.41
N VAL A 385 19.13 0.53 -19.50
CA VAL A 385 17.91 0.19 -20.25
C VAL A 385 18.11 -1.09 -21.08
N GLY A 386 17.05 -1.87 -21.24
CA GLY A 386 16.99 -2.98 -22.19
C GLY A 386 16.55 -2.53 -23.59
N LEU A 387 17.27 -2.95 -24.63
CA LEU A 387 16.90 -2.74 -26.03
C LEU A 387 16.47 -4.06 -26.69
N LEU A 388 15.37 -4.01 -27.44
CA LEU A 388 14.95 -5.03 -28.40
C LEU A 388 15.05 -4.50 -29.84
N GLY A 389 15.67 -5.29 -30.73
CA GLY A 389 16.09 -4.95 -32.09
C GLY A 389 17.61 -4.80 -32.21
N SER A 390 18.18 -5.12 -33.38
CA SER A 390 19.63 -5.04 -33.62
C SER A 390 20.18 -3.64 -33.33
N ALA A 391 21.05 -3.52 -32.32
CA ALA A 391 21.59 -2.24 -31.84
C ALA A 391 22.33 -1.42 -32.93
N ASP A 392 22.97 -2.12 -33.87
CA ASP A 392 23.70 -1.57 -35.02
C ASP A 392 22.87 -1.59 -36.34
N ALA A 393 21.60 -2.01 -36.29
CA ALA A 393 20.76 -2.27 -37.46
C ALA A 393 21.40 -3.26 -38.47
N ASN A 394 22.07 -4.31 -37.98
CA ASN A 394 22.71 -5.30 -38.84
C ASN A 394 21.69 -6.19 -39.56
N ASP A 395 20.53 -6.42 -38.92
CA ASP A 395 19.41 -7.20 -39.42
C ASP A 395 18.08 -6.72 -38.79
N ASP A 396 16.98 -7.25 -39.30
CA ASP A 396 15.60 -6.96 -38.88
C ASP A 396 14.99 -8.09 -38.04
N LEU A 397 15.83 -8.90 -37.38
CA LEU A 397 15.37 -10.02 -36.58
C LEU A 397 14.98 -9.59 -35.15
N PRO A 398 13.97 -10.24 -34.56
CA PRO A 398 13.58 -9.97 -33.18
C PRO A 398 14.54 -10.59 -32.18
N GLY A 399 14.76 -9.88 -31.08
CA GLY A 399 15.53 -10.36 -29.94
C GLY A 399 14.65 -10.80 -28.77
N THR A 400 15.30 -11.36 -27.76
CA THR A 400 14.69 -11.67 -26.47
C THR A 400 15.54 -11.12 -25.34
N LEU A 401 14.96 -10.26 -24.51
CA LEU A 401 15.53 -9.85 -23.23
C LEU A 401 14.99 -10.75 -22.12
N THR A 402 15.88 -11.31 -21.29
CA THR A 402 15.46 -12.19 -20.19
C THR A 402 16.44 -12.11 -19.02
N PRO A 403 15.98 -12.26 -17.76
CA PRO A 403 16.88 -12.40 -16.62
C PRO A 403 17.82 -13.59 -16.80
N SER A 404 19.03 -13.46 -16.27
CA SER A 404 20.05 -14.52 -16.38
C SER A 404 19.62 -15.79 -15.66
N ASN A 405 18.87 -15.66 -14.56
CA ASN A 405 18.32 -16.75 -13.75
C ASN A 405 16.79 -16.71 -13.73
N PRO A 406 16.10 -17.86 -13.63
CA PRO A 406 14.66 -17.90 -13.43
C PRO A 406 14.23 -17.16 -12.15
N LEU A 407 13.04 -16.56 -12.21
CA LEU A 407 12.40 -15.88 -11.09
C LEU A 407 12.11 -16.88 -9.97
N GLN A 408 12.33 -16.49 -8.72
CA GLN A 408 12.04 -17.35 -7.56
C GLN A 408 10.54 -17.36 -7.20
N THR A 409 9.68 -17.64 -8.18
CA THR A 409 8.23 -17.73 -8.01
C THR A 409 7.82 -19.04 -7.31
N GLU A 410 6.69 -19.01 -6.63
CA GLU A 410 6.07 -20.20 -6.02
C GLU A 410 4.86 -20.66 -6.83
N ALA A 411 4.80 -21.96 -7.13
CA ALA A 411 3.73 -22.54 -7.92
C ALA A 411 2.34 -22.27 -7.30
N GLY A 412 1.40 -21.81 -8.14
CA GLY A 412 0.03 -21.54 -7.74
C GLY A 412 -0.21 -20.15 -7.13
N LYS A 413 0.84 -19.35 -6.88
CA LYS A 413 0.67 -17.95 -6.49
C LYS A 413 0.50 -17.05 -7.70
N THR A 414 -0.17 -15.91 -7.51
CA THR A 414 -0.30 -14.87 -8.52
C THR A 414 0.81 -13.83 -8.36
N TYR A 415 1.41 -13.45 -9.48
CA TYR A 415 2.42 -12.40 -9.56
C TYR A 415 1.99 -11.33 -10.55
N SER A 416 2.54 -10.13 -10.39
CA SER A 416 2.38 -9.02 -11.31
C SER A 416 3.74 -8.63 -11.88
N ILE A 417 3.82 -8.51 -13.20
CA ILE A 417 4.94 -7.92 -13.94
C ILE A 417 4.56 -6.48 -14.23
N GLN A 418 5.47 -5.55 -13.94
CA GLN A 418 5.34 -4.12 -14.21
C GLN A 418 6.59 -3.66 -14.94
N PHE A 419 6.47 -2.77 -15.92
CA PHE A 419 7.60 -2.18 -16.64
C PHE A 419 7.17 -0.95 -17.43
N PHE A 420 8.15 -0.17 -17.87
CA PHE A 420 7.96 0.91 -18.83
C PHE A 420 8.47 0.49 -20.21
N LEU A 421 7.75 0.90 -21.25
CA LEU A 421 8.07 0.63 -22.65
C LEU A 421 8.13 1.94 -23.44
N ASN A 422 9.17 2.10 -24.26
CA ASN A 422 9.31 3.21 -25.20
C ASN A 422 9.64 2.72 -26.61
N SER A 423 9.05 3.36 -27.62
CA SER A 423 9.23 3.11 -29.05
C SER A 423 9.33 4.40 -29.86
N ASP A 424 9.76 5.51 -29.23
CA ASP A 424 9.81 6.85 -29.83
C ASP A 424 11.14 7.17 -30.53
N PHE A 425 11.80 6.18 -31.13
CA PHE A 425 13.16 6.35 -31.66
C PHE A 425 13.22 6.68 -33.16
N SER A 426 12.74 5.78 -34.03
CA SER A 426 12.91 5.93 -35.49
C SER A 426 11.88 6.82 -36.17
N GLY A 427 10.88 7.29 -35.43
CA GLY A 427 9.78 8.08 -35.94
C GLY A 427 8.54 7.25 -36.33
N PRO A 428 7.37 7.91 -36.51
CA PRO A 428 6.08 7.24 -36.60
C PRO A 428 5.93 6.19 -37.70
N ASP A 429 6.53 6.42 -38.87
CA ASP A 429 6.38 5.51 -40.01
C ASP A 429 7.17 4.21 -39.84
N LEU A 430 8.33 4.28 -39.17
CA LEU A 430 9.22 3.14 -39.00
C LEU A 430 8.87 2.32 -37.77
N GLU A 431 8.35 2.96 -36.73
CA GLU A 431 7.90 2.31 -35.49
C GLU A 431 6.48 1.74 -35.59
N LYS A 432 5.79 1.94 -36.73
CA LYS A 432 4.40 1.47 -36.93
C LYS A 432 4.19 -0.01 -36.63
N ASN A 433 5.21 -0.83 -36.90
CA ASN A 433 5.16 -2.29 -36.70
C ASN A 433 6.01 -2.74 -35.50
N ALA A 434 6.39 -1.83 -34.60
CA ALA A 434 7.05 -2.19 -33.36
C ALA A 434 6.14 -3.14 -32.57
N THR A 435 6.68 -4.27 -32.12
CA THR A 435 5.94 -5.27 -31.34
C THR A 435 6.82 -5.89 -30.27
N VAL A 436 6.26 -6.15 -29.10
CA VAL A 436 6.88 -6.94 -28.04
C VAL A 436 5.87 -7.89 -27.42
N GLU A 437 6.27 -9.15 -27.27
CA GLU A 437 5.57 -10.15 -26.52
C GLU A 437 6.13 -10.22 -25.10
N VAL A 438 5.25 -10.14 -24.11
CA VAL A 438 5.59 -10.43 -22.70
C VAL A 438 5.27 -11.89 -22.46
N ARG A 439 6.29 -12.71 -22.19
CA ARG A 439 6.15 -14.15 -22.00
C ARG A 439 6.61 -14.57 -20.61
N VAL A 440 5.94 -15.57 -20.06
CA VAL A 440 6.34 -16.26 -18.83
C VAL A 440 6.37 -17.76 -19.08
N SER A 441 7.54 -18.36 -18.89
CA SER A 441 7.76 -19.80 -19.06
C SER A 441 7.27 -20.29 -20.44
N GLY A 442 7.54 -19.50 -21.49
CA GLY A 442 7.12 -19.75 -22.88
C GLY A 442 5.64 -19.44 -23.19
N THR A 443 4.84 -19.03 -22.20
CA THR A 443 3.45 -18.61 -22.41
C THR A 443 3.37 -17.10 -22.62
N THR A 444 2.87 -16.65 -23.77
CA THR A 444 2.63 -15.22 -24.04
C THR A 444 1.47 -14.72 -23.19
N LEU A 445 1.74 -13.75 -22.32
CA LEU A 445 0.73 -13.04 -21.52
C LEU A 445 0.02 -11.98 -22.37
N ASP A 446 0.79 -11.22 -23.16
CA ASP A 446 0.28 -10.20 -24.06
C ASP A 446 1.25 -9.93 -25.23
N THR A 447 0.72 -9.30 -26.29
CA THR A 447 1.49 -8.78 -27.43
C THR A 447 1.17 -7.29 -27.59
N ILE A 448 2.14 -6.46 -27.29
CA ILE A 448 2.00 -4.99 -27.33
C ILE A 448 2.50 -4.51 -28.69
N SER A 449 1.69 -3.69 -29.36
CA SER A 449 2.06 -2.99 -30.60
C SER A 449 2.02 -1.48 -30.35
N PRO A 450 3.05 -0.88 -29.72
CA PRO A 450 2.97 0.50 -29.24
C PRO A 450 2.94 1.52 -30.40
N GLY A 451 3.34 1.11 -31.61
CA GLY A 451 3.56 2.05 -32.70
C GLY A 451 4.68 3.01 -32.32
N PHE A 452 4.44 4.32 -32.43
CA PHE A 452 5.33 5.34 -31.92
C PHE A 452 4.79 5.91 -30.62
N SER A 453 5.39 5.53 -29.50
CA SER A 453 4.93 5.86 -28.16
C SER A 453 6.11 6.19 -27.26
N HIS A 454 5.96 7.23 -26.46
CA HIS A 454 6.87 7.52 -25.35
C HIS A 454 6.72 6.46 -24.24
N TRP A 455 7.56 6.59 -23.22
CA TRP A 455 7.50 5.78 -21.99
C TRP A 455 6.07 5.60 -21.49
N THR A 456 5.61 4.36 -21.54
CA THR A 456 4.27 3.95 -21.15
C THR A 456 4.37 2.80 -20.16
N PHE A 457 3.65 2.92 -19.06
CA PHE A 457 3.57 1.88 -18.05
C PHE A 457 2.72 0.70 -18.53
N HIS A 458 3.23 -0.51 -18.32
CA HIS A 458 2.52 -1.77 -18.59
C HIS A 458 2.50 -2.65 -17.34
N GLN A 459 1.38 -3.32 -17.11
CA GLN A 459 1.22 -4.26 -16.00
C GLN A 459 0.42 -5.50 -16.43
N TYR A 460 0.92 -6.67 -16.07
CA TYR A 460 0.29 -7.95 -16.33
C TYR A 460 0.30 -8.80 -15.07
N THR A 461 -0.69 -9.69 -14.93
CA THR A 461 -0.71 -10.69 -13.86
C THR A 461 -0.64 -12.09 -14.45
N PHE A 462 -0.01 -13.02 -13.72
CA PHE A 462 0.07 -14.42 -14.10
C PHE A 462 0.07 -15.32 -12.86
N THR A 463 -0.41 -16.56 -13.02
CA THR A 463 -0.27 -17.59 -11.98
C THR A 463 1.01 -18.37 -12.24
N ALA A 464 1.92 -18.37 -11.27
CA ALA A 464 3.23 -18.98 -11.38
C ALA A 464 3.18 -20.51 -11.45
N GLN A 465 4.11 -21.08 -12.22
CA GLN A 465 4.40 -22.52 -12.24
C GLN A 465 5.57 -22.87 -11.30
N GLY A 466 6.27 -21.85 -10.80
CA GLY A 466 7.42 -21.97 -9.90
C GLY A 466 8.73 -22.00 -10.69
N ASN A 467 9.71 -21.20 -10.26
CA ASN A 467 10.94 -20.95 -11.02
C ASN A 467 10.67 -20.45 -12.46
N ASP A 468 9.73 -19.51 -12.60
CA ASP A 468 9.28 -19.03 -13.91
C ASP A 468 10.35 -18.21 -14.65
N VAL A 469 10.31 -18.22 -15.98
CA VAL A 469 11.23 -17.44 -16.82
C VAL A 469 10.48 -16.29 -17.48
N LEU A 470 10.86 -15.05 -17.15
CA LEU A 470 10.34 -13.85 -17.81
C LEU A 470 11.12 -13.58 -19.10
N GLU A 471 10.39 -13.29 -20.18
CA GLU A 471 10.98 -12.93 -21.47
C GLU A 471 10.21 -11.76 -22.08
N PHE A 472 10.94 -10.78 -22.61
CA PHE A 472 10.43 -9.78 -23.53
C PHE A 472 10.97 -10.11 -24.91
N HIS A 473 10.10 -10.54 -25.83
CA HIS A 473 10.51 -10.97 -27.16
C HIS A 473 9.91 -10.06 -28.24
N GLY A 474 10.75 -9.48 -29.08
CA GLY A 474 10.28 -8.58 -30.12
C GLY A 474 11.35 -7.57 -30.52
N GLY A 475 10.88 -6.39 -30.93
CA GLY A 475 11.71 -5.40 -31.62
C GLY A 475 12.18 -5.91 -32.98
N SER A 476 12.55 -5.01 -33.88
CA SER A 476 13.20 -5.37 -35.15
C SER A 476 13.72 -4.08 -35.75
N ALA A 477 15.02 -3.93 -35.99
CA ALA A 477 15.52 -2.67 -36.53
C ALA A 477 14.86 -2.37 -37.90
N PRO A 478 14.40 -1.13 -38.16
CA PRO A 478 14.57 0.09 -37.37
C PRO A 478 13.46 0.36 -36.33
N ALA A 479 12.54 -0.56 -36.08
CA ALA A 479 11.54 -0.43 -35.01
C ALA A 479 12.10 -0.94 -33.66
N TRP A 480 12.80 -0.06 -32.94
CA TRP A 480 13.46 -0.39 -31.68
C TRP A 480 12.53 -0.21 -30.49
N LEU A 481 12.64 -1.11 -29.51
CA LEU A 481 11.88 -1.02 -28.27
C LEU A 481 12.83 -0.95 -27.07
N PHE A 482 12.58 0.03 -26.21
CA PHE A 482 13.30 0.25 -24.97
C PHE A 482 12.42 -0.19 -23.80
N ILE A 483 12.98 -0.98 -22.88
CA ILE A 483 12.29 -1.52 -21.71
C ILE A 483 13.08 -1.13 -20.48
N ASP A 484 12.38 -0.59 -19.47
CA ASP A 484 13.00 -0.14 -18.22
C ASP A 484 12.08 -0.37 -17.02
N ASP A 485 12.64 -0.22 -15.81
CA ASP A 485 11.95 -0.32 -14.52
C ASP A 485 11.09 -1.58 -14.37
N VAL A 486 11.67 -2.72 -14.77
CA VAL A 486 10.99 -4.00 -14.71
C VAL A 486 10.89 -4.47 -13.26
N ASN A 487 9.67 -4.75 -12.81
CA ASN A 487 9.40 -5.24 -11.47
C ASN A 487 8.52 -6.48 -11.53
N VAL A 488 8.80 -7.47 -10.67
CA VAL A 488 7.94 -8.64 -10.50
C VAL A 488 7.59 -8.79 -9.03
N PHE A 489 6.33 -8.56 -8.70
CA PHE A 489 5.83 -8.63 -7.34
C PHE A 489 4.82 -9.76 -7.17
N GLN A 490 4.73 -10.33 -5.97
CA GLN A 490 3.56 -11.13 -5.62
C GLN A 490 2.32 -10.21 -5.57
N ALA A 491 1.22 -10.65 -6.19
CA ALA A 491 0.00 -9.86 -6.36
C ALA A 491 -0.99 -10.02 -5.19
#